data_AF-A0A6G0AFB3-F1
#
_entry.id   AF-A0A6G0AFB3-F1
#
_cell.length_a   1.000
_cell.length_b   1.000
_cell.length_c   1.000
_cell.angle_alpha   90.00
_cell.angle_beta   90.00
_cell.angle_gamma   90.00
#
_symmetry.space_group_name_H-M   'P 1'
#
loop_
_entity.id
_entity.type
_entity.pdbx_description
1 polymer ?
#
loop_
_entity_poly.entity_id
_entity_poly.type
_entity_poly.pdbx_seq_one_letter_code
_entity_poly.pdbx_strand_id
1 'polypeptide(L)' 'MKIVENLDAVSFEKKILEDQDAVLLDVRTLIEHQMERIPNSILIDINSPIFMQEIDKLDKTKS' A
#
# COMPACT_ATOMS: atom_id res chain seq x y z
N MET A 1 15.24 8.01 -11.52
CA MET A 1 15.42 7.02 -10.45
C MET A 1 14.30 7.26 -9.45
N LYS A 2 13.36 6.32 -9.27
CA LYS A 2 12.34 6.47 -8.21
C LYS A 2 13.02 6.19 -6.88
N ILE A 3 13.05 7.19 -6.00
CA ILE A 3 13.60 7.04 -4.65
C ILE A 3 12.52 6.36 -3.81
N VAL A 4 12.89 5.26 -3.16
CA VAL A 4 12.05 4.61 -2.15
C VAL A 4 12.45 5.17 -0.80
N GLU A 5 11.47 5.71 -0.06
CA GLU A 5 11.64 6.24 1.28
C GLU A 5 11.10 5.23 2.28
N ASN A 6 11.93 4.79 3.24
CA ASN A 6 11.49 3.98 4.35
C ASN A 6 11.06 4.89 5.49
N LEU A 7 9.84 4.72 5.99
CA LEU A 7 9.25 5.55 7.04
C LEU A 7 9.05 4.71 8.31
N ASP A 8 9.32 5.31 9.46
CA ASP A 8 8.82 4.79 10.74
C ASP A 8 7.31 5.05 10.88
N ALA A 9 6.69 4.50 11.92
CA ALA A 9 5.25 4.59 12.13
C ALA A 9 4.73 6.04 12.25
N VAL A 10 5.49 6.93 12.91
CA VAL A 10 5.08 8.32 13.13
C VAL A 10 5.19 9.11 11.83
N SER A 11 6.29 8.92 11.10
CA SER A 11 6.52 9.56 9.81
C SER A 11 5.53 9.06 8.74
N PHE A 12 5.16 7.78 8.79
CA PHE A 12 4.15 7.20 7.91
C PHE A 12 2.75 7.77 8.16
N GLU A 13 2.30 7.81 9.43
CA GLU A 13 1.02 8.42 9.80
C GLU A 13 0.94 9.88 9.33
N LYS A 14 2.00 10.66 9.57
CA LYS A 14 2.03 12.04 9.10
C LYS A 14 1.91 12.13 7.57
N LYS A 15 2.69 11.34 6.83
CA LYS A 15 2.72 11.42 5.36
C LYS A 15 1.38 11.02 4.74
N ILE A 16 0.73 9.98 5.23
CA ILE A 16 -0.57 9.52 4.70
C ILE A 16 -1.72 10.49 5.04
N LEU A 17 -1.57 11.31 6.09
CA LEU A 17 -2.54 12.37 6.42
C LEU A 17 -2.32 13.65 5.60
N GLU A 18 -1.08 13.93 5.20
CA GLU A 18 -0.73 15.11 4.40
C GLU A 18 -1.00 14.92 2.90
N ASP A 19 -0.87 13.70 2.39
CA ASP A 19 -1.07 13.38 0.98
C ASP A 19 -2.46 12.78 0.72
N GLN A 20 -3.34 13.58 0.10
CA GLN A 20 -4.71 13.14 -0.21
C GLN A 20 -4.81 12.21 -1.43
N ASP A 21 -3.77 12.16 -2.26
CA ASP A 21 -3.72 11.28 -3.43
C ASP A 21 -3.00 9.95 -3.13
N ALA A 22 -2.50 9.79 -1.90
CA ALA A 22 -1.81 8.59 -1.46
C ALA A 22 -2.69 7.34 -1.57
N VAL A 23 -2.09 6.28 -2.10
CA VAL A 23 -2.71 4.95 -2.19
C VAL A 23 -2.00 4.02 -1.23
N LEU A 24 -2.74 3.54 -0.22
CA LEU A 24 -2.22 2.58 0.73
C LEU A 24 -2.41 1.15 0.22
N LEU A 25 -1.30 0.44 0.03
CA LEU A 25 -1.29 -0.97 -0.34
C LEU A 25 -0.94 -1.83 0.88
N ASP A 26 -1.77 -2.82 1.17
CA ASP A 26 -1.47 -3.90 2.10
C ASP A 26 -1.05 -5.13 1.31
N VAL A 27 0.21 -5.52 1.43
CA VAL A 27 0.80 -6.61 0.64
C VAL A 27 0.93 -7.92 1.42
N ARG A 28 0.31 -7.99 2.61
CA ARG A 28 0.24 -9.19 3.45
C ARG A 28 -0.73 -10.22 2.89
N THR A 29 -0.90 -11.34 3.60
CA THR A 29 -1.90 -12.35 3.22
C THR A 29 -3.33 -11.85 3.43
N LEU A 30 -4.27 -12.46 2.71
CA LEU A 30 -5.70 -12.19 2.89
C LEU A 30 -6.17 -12.34 4.35
N ILE A 31 -5.66 -13.35 5.07
CA ILE A 31 -6.06 -13.63 6.45
C ILE A 31 -5.61 -12.48 7.37
N GLU A 32 -4.37 -12.03 7.26
CA GLU A 32 -3.85 -10.90 8.06
C GLU A 32 -4.66 -9.63 7.82
N HIS A 33 -4.95 -9.31 6.55
CA HIS A 33 -5.72 -8.12 6.16
C HIS A 33 -7.18 -8.15 6.66
N GLN A 34 -7.78 -9.34 6.72
CA GLN A 34 -9.13 -9.53 7.25
C GLN A 34 -9.16 -9.46 8.77
N MET A 35 -8.12 -9.96 9.45
CA MET A 35 -8.01 -9.89 10.90
C MET A 35 -7.82 -8.45 11.38
N GLU A 36 -6.87 -7.72 10.80
CA GLU A 36 -6.57 -6.34 11.16
C GLU A 36 -5.83 -5.63 10.03
N ARG A 37 -6.22 -4.39 9.74
CA ARG A 37 -5.59 -3.58 8.71
C ARG A 37 -5.72 -2.11 9.02
N ILE A 38 -4.84 -1.32 8.41
CA ILE A 38 -5.04 0.13 8.33
C ILE A 38 -6.28 0.40 7.46
N PRO A 39 -7.25 1.22 7.93
CA PRO A 39 -8.42 1.58 7.15
C PRO A 39 -8.06 2.11 5.75
N ASN A 40 -8.91 1.83 4.76
CA ASN A 40 -8.75 2.24 3.35
C ASN A 40 -7.52 1.65 2.62
N SER A 41 -6.78 0.72 3.24
CA SER A 41 -5.77 -0.06 2.52
C SER A 41 -6.38 -0.98 1.47
N ILE A 42 -5.73 -1.09 0.32
CA ILE A 42 -6.06 -2.02 -0.76
C ILE A 42 -5.18 -3.26 -0.60
N LEU A 43 -5.80 -4.44 -0.47
CA LEU A 43 -5.07 -5.69 -0.43
C LEU A 43 -4.55 -6.07 -1.81
N ILE A 44 -3.22 -6.25 -1.93
CA ILE A 44 -2.58 -6.91 -3.06
C ILE A 44 -1.58 -7.93 -2.49
N ASP A 45 -2.05 -9.14 -2.20
CA ASP A 45 -1.25 -10.19 -1.57
C ASP A 45 -0.01 -10.54 -2.39
N ILE A 46 1.18 -10.31 -1.83
CA ILE A 46 2.47 -10.53 -2.51
C ILE A 46 2.73 -12.00 -2.86
N ASN A 47 2.09 -12.93 -2.17
CA ASN A 47 2.21 -14.36 -2.43
C ASN A 47 1.24 -14.82 -3.54
N SER A 48 0.32 -13.95 -3.97
CA SER A 48 -0.63 -14.26 -5.02
C SER A 48 0.07 -14.38 -6.39
N PRO A 49 -0.25 -15.41 -7.20
CA PRO A 49 0.33 -15.55 -8.55
C PRO A 49 -0.07 -14.41 -9.49
N ILE A 50 -1.08 -13.60 -9.13
CA ILE A 50 -1.53 -12.44 -9.89
C ILE A 50 -1.04 -11.09 -9.33
N PHE A 51 -0.15 -11.09 -8.32
CA PHE A 51 0.35 -9.85 -7.69
C PHE A 51 0.79 -8.80 -8.71
N MET A 52 1.67 -9.18 -9.63
CA MET A 52 2.18 -8.25 -10.66
C MET A 52 1.08 -7.71 -11.59
N GLN A 53 0.06 -8.52 -11.88
CA GLN A 53 -1.06 -8.08 -12.73
C GLN A 53 -1.92 -7.03 -12.03
N GLU A 54 -2.10 -7.13 -10.71
CA GLU A 54 -2.82 -6.12 -9.92
C GLU A 54 -2.01 -4.83 -9.78
N ILE A 55 -0.69 -4.93 -9.60
CA ILE A 55 0.20 -3.76 -9.57
C ILE A 55 0.12 -2.95 -10.86
N ASP A 56 -0.02 -3.61 -12.02
CA ASP A 56 -0.12 -2.92 -13.31
C ASP A 56 -1.43 -2.16 -13.53
N LYS A 57 -2.47 -2.45 -12.74
CA LYS A 57 -3.75 -1.72 -12.78
C LYS A 57 -3.71 -0.41 -11.99
N LEU A 58 -2.70 -0.21 -11.14
CA LEU A 58 -2.59 0.97 -10.30
C LEU A 58 -2.29 2.22 -11.12
N ASP A 59 -2.89 3.34 -10.72
CA ASP A 59 -2.57 4.65 -11.25
C ASP A 59 -1.19 5.10 -10.75
N LYS A 60 -0.17 4.97 -11.60
CA LYS A 60 1.23 5.27 -11.27
C LYS A 60 1.52 6.78 -11.21
N THR A 61 0.52 7.64 -11.42
CA THR A 61 0.60 9.09 -11.24
C THR A 61 0.28 9.54 -9.82
N LYS A 62 -0.32 8.66 -9.01
CA LYS A 62 -0.56 8.86 -7.58
C LYS A 62 0.67 8.51 -6.76
N SER A 63 0.83 9.15 -5.60
CA SER A 63 1.95 8.97 -4.66
C SER A 63 1.46 9.16 -3.25
#